data_AF-A0A9P6UDQ8-F1
#
_entry.id   AF-A0A9P6UDQ8-F1
#
_cell.length_a   1.000
_cell.length_b   1.000
_cell.length_c   1.000
_cell.angle_alpha   90.00
_cell.angle_beta   90.00
_cell.angle_gamma   90.00
#
_symmetry.space_group_name_H-M   'P 1'
#
loop_
_entity.id
_entity.type
_entity.pdbx_description
1 polymer ?
#
loop_
_entity_poly.entity_id
_entity_poly.type
_entity_poly.pdbx_seq_one_letter_code
_entity_poly.pdbx_strand_id
1 'polypeptide(L)'
;MLYREVKYTIFASLGVVLVMMFIAGICSPAVSKNQKASMKASDHRMKLITELVGAIKSIKLYGWEEYFVRKVTAARNEQLMYLRRFFSWITLVATVFNMIHPFVIFVTLATYATVAPADAPLDIRRIFATITLIGMLEDPVGQLSNSMSAIVTGQVAYSRLRRFLNSEEIDETNVIKNPDATASDIAFEITNGTFGWYTPEAIDAAIEKKQKEDEKKAKEEAKKNKKNKKSETLTAEAIESSATLDEKSDPASFNEKAADASETLPATRDSMGPVMHNINLQIRR
;
A
#
# COMPACT_ATOMS: atom_id res chain seq x y z
N MET A 1 -42.45 -15.08 1.56
CA MET A 1 -43.51 -14.54 2.44
C MET A 1 -43.04 -13.35 3.28
N LEU A 2 -41.86 -13.36 3.89
CA LEU A 2 -41.36 -12.22 4.69
C LEU A 2 -41.11 -10.93 3.87
N TYR A 3 -40.69 -11.05 2.61
CA TYR A 3 -40.43 -9.91 1.71
C TYR A 3 -41.66 -9.03 1.42
N ARG A 4 -42.89 -9.51 1.67
CA ARG A 4 -44.12 -8.73 1.45
C ARG A 4 -44.46 -7.85 2.66
N GLU A 5 -44.18 -8.33 3.88
CA GLU A 5 -44.44 -7.64 5.15
C GLU A 5 -43.29 -6.73 5.57
N VAL A 6 -42.08 -6.98 5.07
CA VAL A 6 -40.84 -6.31 5.51
C VAL A 6 -40.45 -5.12 4.61
N LYS A 7 -41.22 -4.84 3.55
CA LYS A 7 -40.88 -3.78 2.58
C LYS A 7 -40.68 -2.42 3.24
N TYR A 8 -41.58 -2.00 4.11
CA TYR A 8 -41.52 -0.69 4.76
C TYR A 8 -40.57 -0.67 5.96
N THR A 9 -40.43 -1.78 6.69
CA THR A 9 -39.58 -1.87 7.87
C THR A 9 -38.08 -1.83 7.53
N ILE A 10 -37.68 -2.34 6.35
CA ILE A 10 -36.29 -2.21 5.86
C ILE A 10 -35.92 -0.75 5.62
N PHE A 11 -36.82 0.07 5.07
CA PHE A 11 -36.50 1.49 4.84
C PHE A 11 -36.32 2.24 6.16
N ALA A 12 -37.09 1.90 7.19
CA ALA A 12 -36.95 2.47 8.53
C ALA A 12 -35.60 2.10 9.16
N SER A 13 -35.20 0.83 9.12
CA SER A 13 -33.91 0.38 9.65
C SER A 13 -32.73 0.91 8.84
N LEU A 14 -32.85 0.99 7.51
CA LEU A 14 -31.84 1.59 6.65
C LEU A 14 -31.62 3.07 6.98
N GLY A 15 -32.69 3.83 7.25
CA GLY A 15 -32.58 5.22 7.70
C GLY A 15 -31.77 5.36 8.99
N VAL A 16 -32.00 4.48 9.97
CA VAL A 16 -31.24 4.47 11.24
C VAL A 16 -29.76 4.15 11.01
N VAL A 17 -29.46 3.16 10.15
CA VAL A 17 -28.07 2.82 9.80
C VAL A 17 -27.37 4.01 9.14
N LEU A 18 -28.04 4.72 8.22
CA LEU A 18 -27.48 5.90 7.56
C LEU A 18 -27.19 7.03 8.55
N VAL A 19 -28.11 7.29 9.49
CA VAL A 19 -27.91 8.31 10.55
C VAL A 19 -26.75 7.93 11.45
N MET A 20 -26.65 6.68 11.88
CA MET A 20 -25.54 6.20 12.73
C MET A 20 -24.20 6.23 11.99
N MET A 21 -24.19 5.88 10.70
CA MET A 21 -23.02 6.00 9.85
C MET A 21 -22.57 7.46 9.69
N PHE A 22 -23.51 8.39 9.57
CA PHE A 22 -23.21 9.83 9.51
C PHE A 22 -22.59 10.34 10.83
N ILE A 23 -23.15 9.94 11.98
CA ILE A 23 -22.61 10.27 13.30
C ILE A 23 -21.18 9.73 13.45
N ALA A 24 -20.95 8.46 13.10
CA ALA A 24 -19.62 7.86 13.12
C ALA A 24 -18.63 8.57 12.17
N GLY A 25 -19.10 8.98 10.99
CA GLY A 25 -18.34 9.75 10.01
C GLY A 25 -17.85 11.10 10.54
N ILE A 26 -18.68 11.82 11.31
CA ILE A 26 -18.30 13.10 11.94
C ILE A 26 -17.24 12.89 13.04
N CYS A 27 -17.29 11.78 13.78
CA CYS A 27 -16.32 11.47 14.82
C CYS A 27 -14.97 10.98 14.29
N SER A 28 -14.93 10.40 13.09
CA SER A 28 -13.72 9.81 12.50
C SER A 28 -12.51 10.76 12.41
N PRO A 29 -12.64 12.01 11.92
CA PRO A 29 -11.53 12.98 11.91
C PRO A 29 -10.97 13.28 13.30
N ALA A 30 -11.83 13.30 14.33
CA ALA A 30 -11.39 13.53 15.70
C ALA A 30 -10.53 12.36 16.21
N VAL A 31 -10.92 11.12 15.92
CA VAL A 31 -10.13 9.93 16.25
C VAL A 31 -8.76 10.00 15.59
N SER A 32 -8.70 10.23 14.27
CA SER A 32 -7.43 10.31 13.53
C SER A 32 -6.54 11.45 14.00
N LYS A 33 -7.09 12.61 14.35
CA LYS A 33 -6.32 13.74 14.89
C LYS A 33 -5.68 13.40 16.23
N ASN A 34 -6.44 12.80 17.15
CA ASN A 34 -5.92 12.40 18.46
C ASN A 34 -4.91 11.24 18.35
N GLN A 35 -5.12 10.31 17.40
CA GLN A 35 -4.14 9.26 17.11
C GLN A 35 -2.79 9.84 16.69
N LYS A 36 -2.80 10.77 15.73
CA LYS A 36 -1.59 11.47 15.26
C LYS A 36 -0.91 12.23 16.40
N ALA A 37 -1.67 12.93 17.24
CA ALA A 37 -1.12 13.64 18.39
C ALA A 37 -0.47 12.68 19.40
N SER A 38 -1.10 11.54 19.69
CA SER A 38 -0.55 10.52 20.57
C SER A 38 0.75 9.91 20.01
N MET A 39 0.81 9.68 18.70
CA MET A 39 2.04 9.19 18.04
C MET A 39 3.17 10.21 18.15
N LYS A 40 2.91 11.48 17.84
CA LYS A 40 3.91 12.55 17.98
C LYS A 40 4.45 12.68 19.40
N ALA A 41 3.58 12.61 20.41
CA ALA A 41 4.01 12.66 21.81
C ALA A 41 4.86 11.43 22.20
N SER A 42 4.54 10.25 21.66
CA SER A 42 5.33 9.04 21.85
C SER A 42 6.73 9.16 21.23
N ASP A 43 6.81 9.69 20.01
CA ASP A 43 8.08 9.92 19.30
C ASP A 43 8.94 10.95 20.02
N HIS A 44 8.32 12.04 20.49
CA HIS A 44 9.01 13.06 21.28
C HIS A 44 9.63 12.49 22.56
N ARG A 45 8.86 11.69 23.32
CA ARG A 45 9.36 11.00 24.52
C ARG A 45 10.52 10.06 24.18
N MET A 46 10.39 9.27 23.10
CA MET A 46 11.44 8.34 22.69
C MET A 46 12.73 9.09 22.34
N LYS A 47 12.61 10.17 21.55
CA LYS A 47 13.73 11.03 21.19
C LYS A 47 14.45 11.59 22.41
N LEU A 48 13.72 12.11 23.40
CA LEU A 48 14.30 12.61 24.65
C LEU A 48 15.07 11.53 25.41
N ILE A 49 14.53 10.30 25.47
CA ILE A 49 15.20 9.17 26.12
C ILE A 49 16.48 8.80 25.36
N THR A 50 16.43 8.75 24.03
CA THR A 50 17.61 8.46 23.20
C THR A 50 18.72 9.49 23.39
N GLU A 51 18.39 10.79 23.39
CA GLU A 51 19.34 11.88 23.65
C GLU A 51 19.95 11.77 25.06
N LEU A 52 19.12 11.45 26.06
CA LEU A 52 19.57 11.26 27.44
C LEU A 52 20.53 10.07 27.59
N VAL A 53 20.22 8.93 26.97
CA VAL A 53 21.10 7.75 27.00
C VAL A 53 22.43 8.05 26.32
N GLY A 54 22.41 8.80 25.21
CA GLY A 54 23.63 9.25 24.54
C GLY A 54 24.50 10.17 25.41
N ALA A 55 23.88 11.02 26.23
CA ALA A 55 24.57 11.98 27.10
C ALA A 55 24.74 11.51 28.57
N ILE A 56 24.56 10.21 28.86
CA ILE A 56 24.45 9.70 30.24
C ILE A 56 25.68 10.00 31.12
N LYS A 57 26.88 9.97 30.53
CA LYS A 57 28.14 10.25 31.23
C LYS A 57 28.18 11.70 31.74
N SER A 58 27.82 12.65 30.88
CA SER A 58 27.77 14.07 31.22
C SER A 58 26.72 14.36 32.28
N ILE A 59 25.54 13.75 32.17
CA ILE A 59 24.43 13.95 33.12
C ILE A 59 24.84 13.50 34.54
N LYS A 60 25.53 12.36 34.66
CA LYS A 60 26.05 11.87 35.94
C LYS A 60 27.14 12.76 36.54
N LEU A 61 28.03 13.28 35.70
CA LEU A 61 29.11 14.19 36.13
C LEU A 61 28.58 15.51 36.71
N TYR A 62 27.48 16.02 36.17
CA TYR A 62 26.86 17.28 36.64
C TYR A 62 25.75 17.09 37.68
N GLY A 63 25.36 15.86 38.02
CA GLY A 63 24.27 15.59 38.96
C GLY A 63 22.89 16.04 38.46
N TRP A 64 22.67 16.10 37.14
CA TRP A 64 21.41 16.61 36.54
C TRP A 64 20.29 15.57 36.43
N GLU A 65 20.43 14.42 37.08
CA GLU A 65 19.51 13.28 36.94
C GLU A 65 18.06 13.67 37.27
N GLU A 66 17.84 14.38 38.38
CA GLU A 66 16.50 14.77 38.83
C GLU A 66 15.81 15.72 37.85
N TYR A 67 16.55 16.66 37.26
CA TYR A 67 16.03 17.57 36.24
C TYR A 67 15.52 16.80 35.01
N PHE A 68 16.31 15.83 34.52
CA PHE A 68 15.93 15.03 33.37
C PHE A 68 14.78 14.05 33.67
N VAL A 69 14.72 13.47 34.86
CA VAL A 69 13.60 12.64 35.30
C VAL A 69 12.30 13.45 35.28
N ARG A 70 12.31 14.68 35.80
CA ARG A 70 11.15 15.59 35.73
C ARG A 70 10.76 15.90 34.29
N LYS A 71 11.73 16.19 33.42
CA LYS A 71 11.50 16.48 31.99
C LYS A 71 10.85 15.30 31.24
N VAL A 72 11.35 14.07 31.45
CA VAL A 72 10.77 12.86 30.84
C VAL A 72 9.39 12.56 31.41
N THR A 73 9.17 12.78 32.71
CA THR A 73 7.87 12.60 33.36
C THR A 73 6.82 13.59 32.82
N ALA A 74 7.21 14.84 32.58
CA ALA A 74 6.33 15.82 31.94
C ALA A 74 5.93 15.38 30.52
N ALA A 75 6.88 14.93 29.70
CA ALA A 75 6.60 14.38 28.36
C ALA A 75 5.71 13.12 28.42
N ARG A 76 5.88 12.28 29.45
CA ARG A 76 5.03 11.10 29.70
C ARG A 76 3.59 11.51 30.03
N ASN A 77 3.40 12.53 30.86
CA ASN A 77 2.06 13.02 31.21
C ASN A 77 1.34 13.61 30.01
N GLU A 78 2.04 14.36 29.17
CA GLU A 78 1.50 14.87 27.91
C GLU A 78 1.09 13.71 26.97
N GLN A 79 1.95 12.70 26.81
CA GLN A 79 1.63 11.49 26.05
C GLN A 79 0.36 10.81 26.58
N LEU A 80 0.26 10.62 27.90
CA LEU A 80 -0.89 9.98 28.54
C LEU A 80 -2.18 10.77 28.36
N MET A 81 -2.12 12.12 28.35
CA MET A 81 -3.27 12.97 28.07
C MET A 81 -3.81 12.75 26.66
N TYR A 82 -2.95 12.77 25.64
CA TYR A 82 -3.36 12.50 24.26
C TYR A 82 -3.84 11.06 24.08
N LEU A 83 -3.18 10.10 24.73
CA LEU A 83 -3.56 8.70 24.67
C LEU A 83 -4.94 8.46 25.30
N ARG A 84 -5.22 9.06 26.47
CA ARG A 84 -6.53 9.00 27.11
C ARG A 84 -7.61 9.63 26.24
N ARG A 85 -7.32 10.77 25.62
CA ARG A 85 -8.25 11.44 24.71
C ARG A 85 -8.53 10.56 23.48
N PHE A 86 -7.50 9.98 22.87
CA PHE A 86 -7.65 9.02 21.77
C PHE A 86 -8.53 7.83 22.17
N PHE A 87 -8.24 7.18 23.31
CA PHE A 87 -9.03 6.06 23.81
C PHE A 87 -10.48 6.44 24.12
N SER A 88 -10.72 7.63 24.68
CA SER A 88 -12.08 8.13 24.91
C SER A 88 -12.86 8.27 23.61
N TRP A 89 -12.25 8.84 22.56
CA TRP A 89 -12.91 9.01 21.26
C TRP A 89 -13.13 7.69 20.54
N ILE A 90 -12.16 6.77 20.53
CA ILE A 90 -12.33 5.47 19.88
C ILE A 90 -13.37 4.62 20.61
N THR A 91 -13.39 4.63 21.94
CA THR A 91 -14.42 3.91 22.71
C THR A 91 -15.80 4.49 22.44
N LEU A 92 -15.96 5.81 22.39
CA LEU A 92 -17.24 6.45 22.02
C LEU A 92 -17.74 5.93 20.66
N VAL A 93 -16.87 5.97 19.63
CA VAL A 93 -17.23 5.50 18.29
C VAL A 93 -17.54 3.99 18.29
N ALA A 94 -16.72 3.18 18.96
CA ALA A 94 -16.94 1.75 19.07
C ALA A 94 -18.26 1.42 19.78
N THR A 95 -18.61 2.14 20.85
CA THR A 95 -19.90 1.98 21.52
C THR A 95 -21.06 2.34 20.60
N VAL A 96 -20.96 3.44 19.84
CA VAL A 96 -21.99 3.79 18.84
C VAL A 96 -22.16 2.66 17.82
N PHE A 97 -21.07 2.10 17.29
CA PHE A 97 -21.12 0.98 16.35
C PHE A 97 -21.76 -0.28 16.95
N ASN A 98 -21.37 -0.66 18.17
CA ASN A 98 -21.96 -1.83 18.86
C ASN A 98 -23.45 -1.64 19.16
N MET A 99 -23.90 -0.39 19.35
CA MET A 99 -25.31 -0.09 19.58
C MET A 99 -26.14 -0.09 18.29
N ILE A 100 -25.56 -0.03 17.09
CA ILE A 100 -26.32 -0.04 15.82
C ILE A 100 -27.21 -1.29 15.72
N HIS A 101 -26.66 -2.46 16.03
CA HIS A 101 -27.36 -3.74 15.91
C HIS A 101 -28.62 -3.86 16.80
N PRO A 102 -28.55 -3.66 18.13
CA PRO A 102 -29.74 -3.71 18.97
C PRO A 102 -30.74 -2.60 18.61
N PHE A 103 -30.28 -1.42 18.18
CA PHE A 103 -31.18 -0.36 17.70
C PHE A 103 -31.91 -0.72 16.41
N VAL A 104 -31.22 -1.33 15.44
CA VAL A 104 -31.81 -1.79 14.19
C VAL A 104 -32.88 -2.85 14.46
N ILE A 105 -32.60 -3.80 15.35
CA ILE A 105 -33.56 -4.82 15.78
C ILE A 105 -34.78 -4.17 16.44
N PHE A 106 -34.55 -3.25 17.38
CA PHE A 106 -35.62 -2.54 18.09
C PHE A 106 -36.53 -1.76 17.12
N VAL A 107 -35.95 -0.99 16.20
CA VAL A 107 -36.72 -0.20 15.22
C VAL A 107 -37.46 -1.09 14.23
N THR A 108 -36.85 -2.21 13.81
CA THR A 108 -37.50 -3.17 12.91
C THR A 108 -38.73 -3.80 13.58
N LEU A 109 -38.62 -4.19 14.85
CA LEU A 109 -39.72 -4.76 15.62
C LEU A 109 -40.80 -3.72 15.96
N ALA A 110 -40.40 -2.50 16.36
CA ALA A 110 -41.32 -1.41 16.65
C ALA A 110 -42.13 -1.02 15.41
N THR A 111 -41.47 -0.88 14.25
CA THR A 111 -42.14 -0.55 12.99
C THR A 111 -43.06 -1.69 12.54
N TYR A 112 -42.62 -2.95 12.68
CA TYR A 112 -43.49 -4.10 12.39
C TYR A 112 -44.73 -4.11 13.29
N ALA A 113 -44.58 -3.84 14.60
CA ALA A 113 -45.71 -3.78 15.52
C ALA A 113 -46.74 -2.69 15.14
N THR A 114 -46.28 -1.56 14.56
CA THR A 114 -47.17 -0.46 14.13
C THR A 114 -47.82 -0.67 12.76
N VAL A 115 -47.18 -1.42 11.86
CA VAL A 115 -47.61 -1.59 10.45
C VAL A 115 -48.25 -2.97 10.20
N ALA A 116 -48.14 -3.91 11.14
CA ALA A 116 -48.63 -5.27 10.96
C ALA A 116 -50.14 -5.29 10.63
N PRO A 117 -50.54 -5.90 9.49
CA PRO A 117 -51.94 -6.10 9.17
C PRO A 117 -52.59 -7.09 10.16
N ALA A 118 -53.89 -6.93 10.41
CA ALA A 118 -54.66 -7.74 11.37
C ALA A 118 -54.57 -9.26 11.14
N ASP A 119 -54.23 -9.69 9.92
CA ASP A 119 -54.13 -11.09 9.51
C ASP A 119 -52.78 -11.76 9.83
N ALA A 120 -51.79 -11.00 10.32
CA ALA A 120 -50.46 -11.52 10.65
C ALA A 120 -49.92 -10.92 11.96
N PRO A 121 -50.39 -11.38 13.13
CA PRO A 121 -49.90 -10.90 14.42
C PRO A 121 -48.42 -11.24 14.63
N LEU A 122 -47.76 -10.39 15.41
CA LEU A 122 -46.37 -10.49 15.81
C LEU A 122 -46.15 -11.75 16.68
N ASP A 123 -45.83 -12.88 16.06
CA ASP A 123 -45.53 -14.14 16.75
C ASP A 123 -44.10 -14.14 17.32
N ILE A 124 -43.97 -14.51 18.60
CA ILE A 124 -42.70 -14.61 19.34
C ILE A 124 -41.72 -15.53 18.59
N ARG A 125 -42.21 -16.63 17.99
CA ARG A 125 -41.37 -17.55 17.21
C ARG A 125 -40.71 -16.84 16.03
N ARG A 126 -41.44 -15.95 15.35
CA ARG A 126 -40.91 -15.19 14.20
C ARG A 126 -39.91 -14.14 14.65
N ILE A 127 -40.19 -13.43 15.76
CA ILE A 127 -39.27 -12.44 16.34
C ILE A 127 -37.93 -13.09 16.65
N PHE A 128 -37.94 -14.19 17.41
CA PHE A 128 -36.71 -14.88 17.81
C PHE A 128 -35.91 -15.40 16.59
N ALA A 129 -36.60 -15.96 15.59
CA ALA A 129 -35.97 -16.40 14.36
C ALA A 129 -35.32 -15.23 13.58
N THR A 130 -36.00 -14.08 13.50
CA THR A 130 -35.46 -12.90 12.82
C THR A 130 -34.27 -12.28 13.54
N ILE A 131 -34.32 -12.15 14.88
CA ILE A 131 -33.20 -11.65 15.69
C ILE A 131 -31.97 -12.54 15.50
N THR A 132 -32.17 -13.86 15.61
CA THR A 132 -31.09 -14.84 15.47
C THR A 132 -30.48 -14.79 14.07
N LEU A 133 -31.31 -14.71 13.02
CA LEU A 133 -30.83 -14.66 11.64
C LEU A 133 -30.05 -13.37 11.35
N ILE A 134 -30.50 -12.22 11.86
CA ILE A 134 -29.80 -10.94 11.72
C ILE A 134 -28.46 -10.98 12.46
N GLY A 135 -28.43 -11.52 13.68
CA GLY A 135 -27.20 -11.67 14.47
C GLY A 135 -26.18 -12.59 13.79
N MET A 136 -26.62 -13.70 13.18
CA MET A 136 -25.72 -14.61 12.46
C MET A 136 -25.14 -14.01 11.17
N LEU A 137 -25.77 -12.99 10.60
CA LEU A 137 -25.30 -12.31 9.39
C LEU A 137 -24.29 -11.19 9.69
N GLU A 138 -24.26 -10.68 10.91
CA GLU A 138 -23.36 -9.61 11.32
C GLU A 138 -21.89 -10.01 11.24
N ASP A 139 -21.54 -11.16 11.83
CA ASP A 139 -20.18 -11.68 11.86
C ASP A 139 -19.55 -11.82 10.45
N PRO A 140 -20.19 -12.48 9.45
CA PRO A 140 -19.62 -12.58 8.12
C PRO A 140 -19.51 -11.23 7.39
N VAL A 141 -20.42 -10.28 7.63
CA VAL A 141 -20.33 -8.91 7.06
C VAL A 141 -19.15 -8.14 7.65
N GLY A 142 -18.92 -8.27 8.96
CA GLY A 142 -17.76 -7.70 9.63
C GLY A 142 -16.44 -8.28 9.09
N GLN A 143 -16.37 -9.61 8.94
CA GLN A 143 -15.21 -10.29 8.37
C GLN A 143 -14.93 -9.88 6.91
N LEU A 144 -15.97 -9.66 6.10
CA LEU A 144 -15.82 -9.16 4.74
C LEU A 144 -15.17 -7.77 4.72
N SER A 145 -15.58 -6.88 5.62
CA SER A 145 -15.01 -5.52 5.75
C SER A 145 -13.53 -5.56 6.18
N ASN A 146 -13.19 -6.44 7.13
CA ASN A 146 -11.81 -6.67 7.55
C ASN A 146 -10.95 -7.23 6.40
N SER A 147 -11.50 -8.15 5.60
CA SER A 147 -10.80 -8.71 4.44
C SER A 147 -10.49 -7.65 3.39
N MET A 148 -11.41 -6.72 3.13
CA MET A 148 -11.16 -5.57 2.24
C MET A 148 -9.99 -4.71 2.74
N SER A 149 -9.93 -4.45 4.04
CA SER A 149 -8.82 -3.71 4.66
C SER A 149 -7.49 -4.46 4.57
N ALA A 150 -7.52 -5.78 4.72
CA ALA A 150 -6.35 -6.65 4.55
C ALA A 150 -5.83 -6.64 3.11
N ILE A 151 -6.71 -6.64 2.11
CA ILE A 151 -6.35 -6.52 0.70
C ILE A 151 -5.63 -5.19 0.44
N VAL A 152 -6.16 -4.06 0.93
CA VAL A 152 -5.52 -2.74 0.78
C VAL A 152 -4.13 -2.72 1.41
N THR A 153 -4.00 -3.28 2.61
CA THR A 153 -2.70 -3.38 3.30
C THR A 153 -1.73 -4.27 2.52
N GLY A 154 -2.22 -5.40 2.00
CA GLY A 154 -1.47 -6.32 1.15
C GLY A 154 -1.01 -5.67 -0.15
N GLN A 155 -1.82 -4.83 -0.79
CA GLN A 155 -1.44 -4.08 -1.99
C GLN A 155 -0.27 -3.13 -1.73
N VAL A 156 -0.29 -2.41 -0.61
CA VAL A 156 0.82 -1.52 -0.21
C VAL A 156 2.09 -2.33 0.09
N ALA A 157 1.96 -3.46 0.78
CA ALA A 157 3.09 -4.35 1.06
C ALA A 157 3.69 -4.93 -0.24
N TYR A 158 2.84 -5.40 -1.15
CA TYR A 158 3.25 -5.91 -2.46
C TYR A 158 3.96 -4.83 -3.30
N SER A 159 3.46 -3.59 -3.29
CA SER A 159 4.11 -2.47 -3.98
C SER A 159 5.53 -2.22 -3.46
N ARG A 160 5.72 -2.24 -2.12
CA ARG A 160 7.06 -2.10 -1.51
C ARG A 160 7.96 -3.27 -1.88
N LEU A 161 7.45 -4.49 -1.82
CA LEU A 161 8.20 -5.68 -2.18
C LEU A 161 8.63 -5.65 -3.65
N ARG A 162 7.73 -5.26 -4.56
CA ARG A 162 8.04 -5.07 -5.98
C ARG A 162 9.13 -4.02 -6.19
N ARG A 163 9.05 -2.87 -5.49
CA ARG A 163 10.09 -1.83 -5.56
C ARG A 163 11.45 -2.35 -5.10
N PHE A 164 11.48 -3.18 -4.06
CA PHE A 164 12.71 -3.79 -3.56
C PHE A 164 13.28 -4.83 -4.53
N LEU A 165 12.45 -5.77 -5.02
CA LEU A 165 12.92 -6.82 -5.94
C LEU A 165 13.34 -6.27 -7.31
N ASN A 166 12.79 -5.12 -7.73
CA ASN A 166 13.20 -4.43 -8.96
C ASN A 166 14.26 -3.33 -8.70
N SER A 167 14.83 -3.25 -7.51
CA SER A 167 15.94 -2.32 -7.27
C SER A 167 17.16 -2.74 -8.07
N GLU A 168 17.93 -1.76 -8.52
CA GLU A 168 19.16 -2.03 -9.26
C GLU A 168 20.16 -2.75 -8.35
N GLU A 169 20.59 -3.94 -8.76
CA GLU A 169 21.63 -4.68 -8.07
C GLU A 169 23.01 -4.13 -8.46
N ILE A 170 23.96 -4.20 -7.54
CA ILE A 170 25.33 -3.76 -7.79
C ILE A 170 25.94 -4.75 -8.78
N ASP A 171 26.29 -4.27 -9.97
CA ASP A 171 26.95 -5.09 -10.97
C ASP A 171 28.38 -5.42 -10.50
N GLU A 172 28.61 -6.70 -10.18
CA GLU A 172 29.89 -7.22 -9.70
C GLU A 172 30.99 -7.16 -10.78
N THR A 173 30.61 -6.99 -12.06
CA THR A 173 31.57 -6.87 -13.17
C THR A 173 32.28 -5.52 -13.21
N ASN A 174 31.80 -4.52 -12.46
CA ASN A 174 32.48 -3.23 -12.29
C ASN A 174 33.87 -3.35 -11.64
N VAL A 175 34.15 -4.48 -10.98
CA VAL A 175 35.46 -4.77 -10.39
C VAL A 175 36.04 -6.02 -11.04
N ILE A 176 37.07 -5.81 -11.86
CA ILE A 176 37.83 -6.92 -12.46
C ILE A 176 38.68 -7.57 -11.36
N LYS A 177 38.23 -8.72 -10.86
CA LYS A 177 39.01 -9.55 -9.94
C LYS A 177 39.85 -10.50 -10.79
N ASN A 178 41.17 -10.32 -10.80
CA ASN A 178 42.09 -11.21 -11.51
C ASN A 178 42.73 -12.21 -10.52
N PRO A 179 42.21 -13.46 -10.42
CA PRO A 179 42.71 -14.43 -9.45
C PRO A 179 44.13 -14.95 -9.75
N ASP A 180 44.62 -14.81 -10.99
CA ASP A 180 45.94 -15.30 -11.42
C ASP A 180 47.06 -14.24 -11.33
N ALA A 181 46.78 -13.07 -10.75
CA ALA A 181 47.73 -11.95 -10.61
C ALA A 181 48.82 -12.19 -9.54
N THR A 182 49.35 -13.40 -9.41
CA THR A 182 50.45 -13.72 -8.49
C THR A 182 51.79 -13.12 -8.96
N ALA A 183 51.88 -12.69 -10.23
CA ALA A 183 53.10 -12.17 -10.86
C ALA A 183 53.17 -10.65 -11.03
N SER A 184 52.14 -9.87 -10.66
CA SER A 184 52.18 -8.40 -10.74
C SER A 184 52.48 -7.76 -9.38
N ASP A 185 53.37 -6.75 -9.37
CA ASP A 185 53.75 -5.94 -8.20
C ASP A 185 52.61 -5.01 -7.69
N ILE A 186 51.50 -4.96 -8.42
CA ILE A 186 50.36 -4.10 -8.15
C ILE A 186 49.22 -4.95 -7.54
N ALA A 187 48.79 -4.58 -6.33
CA ALA A 187 47.72 -5.24 -5.60
C ALA A 187 46.33 -4.65 -5.93
N PHE A 188 46.27 -3.35 -6.22
CA PHE A 188 45.03 -2.64 -6.54
C PHE A 188 45.33 -1.44 -7.45
N GLU A 189 44.56 -1.27 -8.52
CA GLU A 189 44.69 -0.16 -9.46
C GLU A 189 43.32 0.41 -9.81
N ILE A 190 43.14 1.71 -9.58
CA ILE A 190 42.03 2.52 -10.09
C ILE A 190 42.63 3.50 -11.09
N THR A 191 42.12 3.50 -12.32
CA THR A 191 42.47 4.48 -13.35
C THR A 191 41.26 5.31 -13.72
N ASN A 192 41.36 6.64 -13.56
CA ASN A 192 40.33 7.62 -13.85
C ASN A 192 38.92 7.28 -13.32
N GLY A 193 38.86 6.70 -12.11
CA GLY A 193 37.60 6.31 -11.48
C GLY A 193 36.77 7.53 -11.09
N THR A 194 35.49 7.51 -11.44
CA THR A 194 34.50 8.48 -10.97
C THR A 194 33.44 7.76 -10.14
N PHE A 195 33.29 8.14 -8.88
CA PHE A 195 32.37 7.50 -7.94
C PHE A 195 31.46 8.54 -7.31
N GLY A 196 30.16 8.23 -7.20
CA GLY A 196 29.19 9.10 -6.58
C GLY A 196 28.11 8.29 -5.89
N TRP A 197 27.54 8.85 -4.83
CA TRP A 197 26.36 8.27 -4.18
C TRP A 197 25.10 8.83 -4.80
N TYR A 198 24.10 7.99 -5.05
CA TYR A 198 22.78 8.46 -5.44
C TYR A 198 22.11 9.19 -4.26
N THR A 199 21.58 10.38 -4.51
CA THR A 199 20.73 11.08 -3.55
C THR A 199 19.32 10.46 -3.53
N PRO A 200 18.57 10.53 -2.41
CA PRO A 200 17.21 9.99 -2.34
C PRO A 200 16.28 10.52 -3.45
N GLU A 201 16.47 11.79 -3.84
CA GLU A 201 15.74 12.46 -4.91
C GLU A 201 16.02 11.87 -6.30
N ALA A 202 17.27 11.45 -6.55
CA ALA A 202 17.67 10.78 -7.77
C ALA A 202 17.10 9.36 -7.88
N ILE A 203 17.00 8.65 -6.75
CA ILE A 203 16.41 7.31 -6.67
C ILE A 203 14.92 7.37 -6.97
N ASP A 204 14.19 8.33 -6.38
CA ASP A 204 12.76 8.51 -6.65
C ASP A 204 12.49 8.94 -8.10
N ALA A 205 13.33 9.81 -8.67
CA ALA A 205 13.24 10.22 -10.07
C ALA A 205 13.54 9.07 -11.06
N ALA A 206 14.52 8.21 -10.74
CA ALA A 206 14.85 7.02 -11.54
C ALA A 206 13.71 5.98 -11.52
N ILE A 207 13.06 5.82 -10.36
CA ILE A 207 11.90 4.93 -10.22
C ILE A 207 10.69 5.46 -10.97
N GLU A 208 10.45 6.77 -10.92
CA GLU A 208 9.36 7.41 -11.67
C GLU A 208 9.59 7.32 -13.20
N LYS A 209 10.84 7.42 -13.65
CA LYS A 209 11.22 7.18 -15.07
C LYS A 209 10.99 5.73 -15.48
N LYS A 210 11.47 4.74 -14.71
CA LYS A 210 11.24 3.31 -14.99
C LYS A 210 9.74 2.98 -15.04
N GLN A 211 8.93 3.51 -14.13
CA GLN A 211 7.48 3.32 -14.15
C GLN A 211 6.81 3.93 -15.39
N LYS A 212 7.23 5.13 -15.82
CA LYS A 212 6.73 5.78 -17.05
C LYS A 212 7.15 5.03 -18.32
N GLU A 213 8.34 4.43 -18.33
CA GLU A 213 8.81 3.61 -19.44
C GLU A 213 8.05 2.28 -19.53
N ASP A 214 7.83 1.59 -18.40
CA ASP A 214 7.02 0.38 -18.35
C ASP A 214 5.56 0.64 -18.78
N GLU A 215 4.98 1.77 -18.37
CA GLU A 215 3.63 2.17 -18.77
C GLU A 215 3.54 2.56 -20.26
N LYS A 216 4.60 3.17 -20.82
CA LYS A 216 4.71 3.43 -22.27
C LYS A 216 4.82 2.14 -23.06
N LYS A 217 5.68 1.19 -22.64
CA LYS A 217 5.84 -0.11 -23.28
C LYS A 217 4.53 -0.91 -23.28
N ALA A 218 3.82 -0.94 -22.14
CA ALA A 218 2.51 -1.59 -22.04
C ALA A 218 1.44 -0.93 -22.96
N LYS A 219 1.44 0.41 -23.08
CA LYS A 219 0.53 1.13 -24.01
C LYS A 219 0.88 0.90 -25.47
N GLU A 220 2.15 0.70 -25.78
CA GLU A 220 2.65 0.43 -27.14
C GLU A 220 2.34 -1.00 -27.58
N GLU A 221 2.50 -1.98 -26.68
CA GLU A 221 2.05 -3.37 -26.88
C GLU A 221 0.53 -3.46 -27.06
N ALA A 222 -0.25 -2.74 -26.25
CA ALA A 222 -1.71 -2.68 -26.39
C ALA A 222 -2.15 -2.03 -27.73
N LYS A 223 -1.39 -1.06 -28.24
CA LYS A 223 -1.63 -0.46 -29.57
C LYS A 223 -1.26 -1.41 -30.71
N LYS A 224 -0.17 -2.18 -30.61
CA LYS A 224 0.18 -3.24 -31.58
C LYS A 224 -0.89 -4.33 -31.64
N ASN A 225 -1.40 -4.77 -30.48
CA ASN A 225 -2.43 -5.80 -30.43
C ASN A 225 -3.77 -5.33 -31.05
N LYS A 226 -4.12 -4.05 -30.89
CA LYS A 226 -5.27 -3.43 -31.58
C LYS A 226 -5.08 -3.32 -33.10
N LYS A 227 -3.84 -3.16 -33.58
CA LYS A 227 -3.52 -3.07 -35.01
C LYS A 227 -3.58 -4.44 -35.69
N ASN A 228 -3.10 -5.50 -35.03
CA ASN A 228 -3.25 -6.88 -35.52
C ASN A 228 -4.73 -7.29 -35.63
N LYS A 229 -5.55 -6.93 -34.63
CA LYS A 229 -6.99 -7.22 -34.65
C LYS A 229 -7.75 -6.53 -35.80
N LYS A 230 -7.24 -5.38 -36.28
CA LYS A 230 -7.81 -4.65 -37.44
C LYS A 230 -7.36 -5.24 -38.79
N SER A 231 -6.19 -5.88 -38.84
CA SER A 231 -5.72 -6.60 -40.03
C SER A 231 -6.52 -7.88 -40.27
N GLU A 232 -6.89 -8.59 -39.20
CA GLU A 232 -7.74 -9.80 -39.28
C GLU A 232 -9.18 -9.49 -39.74
N THR A 233 -9.68 -8.27 -39.49
CA THR A 233 -11.03 -7.87 -39.92
C THR A 233 -11.09 -7.58 -41.44
N LEU A 234 -10.00 -7.06 -42.02
CA LEU A 234 -9.93 -6.76 -43.46
C LEU A 234 -9.69 -8.02 -44.31
N THR A 235 -9.09 -9.06 -43.75
CA THR A 235 -8.98 -10.38 -44.41
C THR A 235 -10.26 -11.20 -44.32
N ALA A 236 -11.12 -10.94 -43.33
CA ALA A 236 -12.40 -11.64 -43.16
C ALA A 236 -13.47 -11.24 -44.19
N GLU A 237 -13.39 -10.03 -44.77
CA GLU A 237 -14.32 -9.57 -45.83
C GLU A 237 -13.96 -10.04 -47.25
N ALA A 238 -12.78 -10.65 -47.45
CA ALA A 238 -12.30 -11.08 -48.77
C ALA A 238 -12.38 -12.61 -49.01
N ILE A 239 -12.92 -13.39 -48.07
CA ILE A 239 -12.92 -14.87 -48.12
C ILE A 239 -14.33 -15.46 -48.36
N GLU A 240 -15.37 -14.65 -48.55
CA GLU A 240 -16.74 -15.15 -48.81
C GLU A 240 -16.99 -15.65 -50.26
N SER A 241 -15.96 -15.85 -51.07
CA SER A 241 -16.12 -16.41 -52.41
C SER A 241 -14.90 -17.19 -52.90
N SER A 242 -14.70 -18.40 -52.37
CA SER A 242 -14.40 -19.62 -53.16
C SER A 242 -13.85 -20.73 -52.26
N ALA A 243 -14.62 -21.80 -52.12
CA ALA A 243 -14.20 -23.07 -51.55
C ALA A 243 -13.15 -23.78 -52.44
N THR A 244 -12.20 -24.50 -51.84
CA THR A 244 -11.87 -25.94 -52.05
C THR A 244 -10.46 -26.29 -51.57
N LEU A 245 -10.39 -27.35 -50.75
CA LEU A 245 -9.42 -28.45 -50.71
C LEU A 245 -7.89 -28.22 -50.48
N ASP A 246 -7.36 -29.21 -49.75
CA ASP A 246 -6.01 -29.77 -49.76
C ASP A 246 -4.92 -29.23 -48.79
N GLU A 247 -4.68 -30.08 -47.78
CA GLU A 247 -3.41 -30.73 -47.41
C GLU A 247 -2.08 -30.10 -47.89
N LYS A 248 -1.18 -29.91 -46.91
CA LYS A 248 0.23 -30.41 -46.83
C LYS A 248 1.33 -29.37 -46.59
N SER A 249 2.27 -29.80 -45.74
CA SER A 249 3.72 -29.53 -45.69
C SER A 249 4.28 -28.19 -45.16
N ASP A 250 5.00 -28.32 -44.03
CA ASP A 250 6.22 -27.59 -43.62
C ASP A 250 7.32 -27.55 -44.73
N PRO A 251 8.50 -26.88 -44.59
CA PRO A 251 8.97 -25.80 -43.70
C PRO A 251 9.82 -24.69 -44.43
N ALA A 252 10.37 -23.76 -43.64
CA ALA A 252 11.68 -23.07 -43.81
C ALA A 252 11.82 -21.81 -44.72
N SER A 253 12.30 -20.72 -44.09
CA SER A 253 13.41 -19.81 -44.50
C SER A 253 13.29 -18.51 -43.68
N PHE A 254 14.17 -18.26 -42.70
CA PHE A 254 15.44 -17.53 -42.82
C PHE A 254 15.36 -16.28 -43.72
N ASN A 255 15.33 -15.11 -43.09
CA ASN A 255 16.06 -13.97 -43.65
C ASN A 255 16.67 -13.11 -42.54
N GLU A 256 17.97 -12.98 -42.69
CA GLU A 256 18.94 -12.23 -41.93
C GLU A 256 19.09 -10.84 -42.56
N LYS A 257 19.09 -9.79 -41.73
CA LYS A 257 19.96 -8.63 -41.99
C LYS A 257 20.16 -7.78 -40.74
N ALA A 258 21.42 -7.76 -40.33
CA ALA A 258 22.00 -6.91 -39.31
C ALA A 258 21.87 -5.41 -39.67
N ALA A 259 21.76 -4.58 -38.64
CA ALA A 259 22.34 -3.24 -38.63
C ALA A 259 22.66 -2.87 -37.17
N ASP A 260 23.96 -2.85 -36.92
CA ASP A 260 24.69 -2.27 -35.80
C ASP A 260 24.21 -0.85 -35.45
N ALA A 261 24.00 -0.61 -34.16
CA ALA A 261 23.96 0.72 -33.57
C ALA A 261 24.26 0.59 -32.07
N SER A 262 25.55 0.68 -31.76
CA SER A 262 26.06 1.06 -30.46
C SER A 262 25.52 2.45 -30.07
N GLU A 263 24.38 2.50 -29.39
CA GLU A 263 23.90 3.72 -28.74
C GLU A 263 24.39 3.76 -27.30
N THR A 264 25.44 4.55 -27.11
CA THR A 264 25.91 5.04 -25.83
C THR A 264 24.78 5.75 -25.08
N LEU A 265 24.45 5.25 -23.88
CA LEU A 265 23.52 5.91 -22.97
C LEU A 265 24.04 7.34 -22.67
N PRO A 266 23.21 8.40 -22.84
CA PRO A 266 23.64 9.74 -22.54
C PRO A 266 23.82 9.88 -21.03
N ALA A 267 25.04 10.23 -20.63
CA ALA A 267 25.42 10.52 -19.26
C ALA A 267 24.42 11.49 -18.63
N THR A 268 23.58 10.99 -17.74
CA THR A 268 22.65 11.82 -16.96
C THR A 268 23.45 12.38 -15.78
N ARG A 269 24.15 13.50 -16.01
CA ARG A 269 25.12 14.10 -15.07
C ARG A 269 24.51 14.79 -13.85
N ASP A 270 23.18 14.86 -13.76
CA ASP A 270 22.49 15.74 -12.79
C ASP A 270 21.75 14.99 -11.67
N SER A 271 22.02 13.70 -11.45
CA SER A 271 21.32 12.89 -10.43
C SER A 271 22.24 12.22 -9.41
N MET A 272 23.48 12.66 -9.26
CA MET A 272 24.39 12.13 -8.24
C MET A 272 24.63 13.18 -7.16
N GLY A 273 24.78 12.72 -5.91
CA GLY A 273 25.25 13.54 -4.79
C GLY A 273 26.73 13.93 -4.96
N PRO A 274 27.49 14.18 -3.88
CA PRO A 274 28.92 14.48 -3.99
C PRO A 274 29.64 13.40 -4.80
N VAL A 275 30.16 13.78 -5.97
CA VAL A 275 30.87 12.88 -6.89
C VAL A 275 32.37 13.12 -6.75
N MET A 276 33.12 12.05 -6.51
CA MET A 276 34.57 12.05 -6.57
C MET A 276 34.99 11.74 -8.01
N HIS A 277 35.69 12.67 -8.64
CA HIS A 277 36.17 12.53 -10.01
C HIS A 277 37.67 12.23 -10.06
N ASN A 278 38.09 11.54 -11.13
CA ASN A 278 39.49 11.35 -11.50
C ASN A 278 40.36 10.71 -10.40
N ILE A 279 39.81 9.74 -9.67
CA ILE A 279 40.58 8.98 -8.69
C ILE A 279 41.50 8.04 -9.46
N ASN A 280 42.80 8.29 -9.33
CA ASN A 280 43.87 7.42 -9.80
C ASN A 280 44.60 6.91 -8.56
N LEU A 281 44.53 5.61 -8.31
CA LEU A 281 45.10 5.02 -7.10
C LEU A 281 45.73 3.67 -7.42
N GLN A 282 47.03 3.56 -7.20
CA GLN A 282 47.77 2.30 -7.37
C GLN A 282 48.37 1.93 -6.01
N ILE A 283 48.00 0.77 -5.49
CA ILE A 283 48.59 0.18 -4.29
C ILE A 283 49.41 -1.02 -4.74
N ARG A 284 50.71 -0.98 -4.45
CA ARG A 284 51.64 -2.09 -4.67
C ARG A 284 51.65 -3.03 -3.45
N ARG A 285 52.07 -4.27 -3.67
CA ARG A 285 52.07 -5.31 -2.64
C ARG A 285 53.20 -5.13 -1.63
#